data_AF-A0A820C8M0-F1
#
_entry.id   AF-A0A820C8M0-F1
#
_cell.length_a   1.000
_cell.length_b   1.000
_cell.length_c   1.000
_cell.angle_alpha   90.00
_cell.angle_beta   90.00
_cell.angle_gamma   90.00
#
_symmetry.space_group_name_H-M   'P 1'
#
loop_
_entity.id
_entity.type
_entity.pdbx_description
1 polymer ?
#
loop_
_entity_poly.entity_id
_entity_poly.type
_entity_poly.pdbx_seq_one_letter_code
_entity_poly.pdbx_strand_id
1 'polypeptide(L)'
;MMLHLLMKINYEINSNRLLILDARSYTAALANRAKGGGFEHPPYYSDCDVQFMNLPNIHVIRKSAQMLRVAVANAGQGENWLSQLESSRWLHNLSSLISAASFVVATVNNHARPVLIHCSDGWDRTPKITTLAEIML
;
A
#
# COMPACT_ATOMS: atom_id res chain seq x y z
N MET A 1 -16.51 15.89 -2.97
CA MET A 1 -17.89 15.44 -3.30
C MET A 1 -18.03 13.91 -3.16
N MET A 2 -17.20 13.11 -3.85
CA MET A 2 -17.28 11.64 -3.79
C MET A 2 -16.96 11.03 -2.40
N LEU A 3 -15.90 11.49 -1.73
CA LEU A 3 -15.52 10.98 -0.40
C LEU A 3 -16.60 11.21 0.66
N HIS A 4 -17.25 12.38 0.61
CA HIS A 4 -18.32 12.74 1.54
C HIS A 4 -19.57 11.87 1.33
N LEU A 5 -19.86 11.46 0.08
CA LEU A 5 -20.93 10.52 -0.20
C LEU A 5 -20.60 9.12 0.34
N LEU A 6 -19.37 8.65 0.17
CA LEU A 6 -18.92 7.37 0.74
C LEU A 6 -18.99 7.36 2.26
N MET A 7 -18.59 8.46 2.92
CA MET A 7 -18.72 8.60 4.37
C MET A 7 -20.18 8.56 4.83
N LYS A 8 -21.09 9.22 4.11
CA LYS A 8 -22.53 9.20 4.41
C LYS A 8 -23.14 7.81 4.25
N ILE A 9 -22.90 7.17 3.10
CA ILE A 9 -23.36 5.80 2.83
C ILE A 9 -22.83 4.87 3.92
N ASN A 10 -21.56 5.00 4.27
CA ASN A 10 -21.00 4.20 5.35
C ASN A 10 -21.68 4.50 6.68
N TYR A 11 -21.86 5.75 7.10
CA TYR A 11 -22.53 6.07 8.37
C TYR A 11 -23.95 5.49 8.46
N GLU A 12 -24.68 5.47 7.34
CA GLU A 12 -26.02 4.88 7.28
C GLU A 12 -26.01 3.34 7.36
N ILE A 13 -24.97 2.69 6.85
CA ILE A 13 -24.84 1.22 6.84
C ILE A 13 -24.11 0.69 8.08
N ASN A 14 -23.18 1.48 8.63
CA ASN A 14 -22.24 1.07 9.66
C ASN A 14 -21.67 2.29 10.42
N SER A 15 -21.74 2.29 11.75
CA SER A 15 -21.27 3.42 12.57
C SER A 15 -19.73 3.56 12.65
N ASN A 16 -18.98 2.67 11.99
CA ASN A 16 -17.51 2.70 11.96
C ASN A 16 -16.97 3.84 11.08
N ARG A 17 -15.86 4.49 11.46
CA ARG A 17 -15.21 5.54 10.63
C ARG A 17 -14.58 4.92 9.37
N LEU A 18 -14.58 5.62 8.24
CA LEU A 18 -13.90 5.14 7.01
C LEU A 18 -12.39 5.06 7.23
N LEU A 19 -11.73 3.99 6.77
CA LEU A 19 -10.27 3.93 6.71
C LEU A 19 -9.79 4.34 5.33
N ILE A 20 -8.92 5.34 5.26
CA ILE A 20 -8.21 5.71 4.04
C ILE A 20 -6.80 5.11 4.12
N LEU A 21 -6.52 4.18 3.23
CA LEU A 21 -5.25 3.50 3.15
C LEU A 21 -4.45 4.07 1.99
N ASP A 22 -3.46 4.90 2.31
CA ASP A 22 -2.50 5.42 1.35
C ASP A 22 -1.35 4.41 1.22
N ALA A 23 -1.21 3.81 0.05
CA ALA A 23 -0.18 2.82 -0.19
C ALA A 23 1.24 3.40 -0.07
N ARG A 24 1.42 4.72 -0.13
CA ARG A 24 2.72 5.39 -0.06
C ARG A 24 3.25 5.44 1.38
N SER A 25 4.52 5.82 1.50
CA SER A 25 5.05 6.37 2.74
C SER A 25 4.49 7.77 2.99
N TYR A 26 4.34 8.19 4.25
CA TYR A 26 3.99 9.56 4.59
C TYR A 26 4.89 10.62 3.92
N THR A 27 6.21 10.39 3.89
CA THR A 27 7.18 11.31 3.27
C THR A 27 6.95 11.46 1.77
N ALA A 28 6.72 10.36 1.04
CA ALA A 28 6.34 10.41 -0.37
C ALA A 28 4.98 11.11 -0.58
N ALA A 29 3.99 10.89 0.29
CA ALA A 29 2.71 11.59 0.20
C ALA A 29 2.86 13.11 0.40
N LEU A 30 3.69 13.53 1.36
CA LEU A 30 4.06 14.93 1.57
C LEU A 30 4.79 15.54 0.37
N ALA A 31 5.72 14.79 -0.24
CA ALA A 31 6.40 15.23 -1.46
C ALA A 31 5.42 15.38 -2.65
N ASN A 32 4.39 14.54 -2.75
CA ASN A 32 3.33 14.70 -3.75
C ASN A 32 2.45 15.92 -3.44
N ARG A 33 2.18 16.22 -2.17
CA ARG A 33 1.46 17.45 -1.76
C ARG A 33 2.18 18.71 -2.22
N ALA A 34 3.50 18.77 -2.09
CA ALA A 34 4.31 19.89 -2.58
C ALA A 34 4.26 20.06 -4.10
N LYS A 35 3.86 19.03 -4.85
CA LYS A 35 3.72 19.03 -6.33
C LYS A 35 2.28 19.23 -6.80
N GLY A 36 1.36 19.58 -5.92
CA GLY A 36 -0.06 19.78 -6.25
C GLY A 36 -0.94 18.53 -6.16
N GLY A 37 -0.38 17.37 -5.78
CA GLY A 37 -1.15 16.22 -5.33
C GLY A 37 -1.50 16.34 -3.84
N GLY A 38 -1.57 15.21 -3.14
CA GLY A 38 -1.73 15.24 -1.69
C GLY A 38 -2.16 13.92 -1.09
N PHE A 39 -2.71 14.01 0.11
CA PHE A 39 -3.39 12.99 0.89
C PHE A 39 -4.41 13.68 1.78
N GLU A 40 -5.37 12.92 2.29
CA GLU A 40 -6.45 13.40 3.13
C GLU A 40 -5.92 13.84 4.50
N HIS A 41 -5.97 15.13 4.78
CA HIS A 41 -5.48 15.68 6.05
C HIS A 41 -6.57 15.58 7.12
N PRO A 42 -6.34 14.94 8.29
CA PRO A 42 -7.39 14.62 9.25
C PRO A 42 -8.30 15.80 9.66
N PRO A 43 -7.80 17.03 9.87
CA PRO A 43 -8.64 18.20 10.13
C PRO A 43 -9.72 18.52 9.08
N TYR A 44 -9.53 18.10 7.81
CA TYR A 44 -10.53 18.30 6.74
C TYR A 44 -11.40 17.06 6.51
N TYR A 45 -11.03 15.93 7.12
CA TYR A 45 -11.65 14.62 6.96
C TYR A 45 -11.85 13.98 8.35
N SER A 46 -12.62 14.65 9.21
CA SER A 46 -12.78 14.30 10.63
C SER A 46 -13.38 12.91 10.86
N ASP A 47 -14.13 12.37 9.91
CA ASP A 47 -14.78 11.06 10.03
C ASP A 47 -13.99 9.93 9.36
N CYS A 48 -12.68 10.14 9.17
CA CYS A 48 -11.77 9.16 8.59
C CYS A 48 -10.49 9.00 9.42
N ASP A 49 -9.92 7.81 9.37
CA ASP A 49 -8.51 7.61 9.72
C ASP A 49 -7.70 7.42 8.45
N VAL A 50 -6.42 7.81 8.49
CA VAL A 50 -5.49 7.65 7.39
C VAL A 50 -4.33 6.76 7.84
N GLN A 51 -4.09 5.69 7.09
CA GLN A 51 -2.99 4.75 7.33
C GLN A 51 -2.07 4.72 6.12
N PHE A 52 -0.76 4.89 6.36
CA PHE A 52 0.27 4.79 5.33
C PHE A 52 0.89 3.39 5.33
N MET A 53 1.02 2.77 4.16
CA MET A 53 1.56 1.40 4.03
C MET A 53 3.03 1.34 3.65
N ASN A 54 3.65 2.49 3.34
CA ASN A 54 5.08 2.57 3.02
C ASN A 54 5.51 1.66 1.85
N LEU A 55 4.62 1.43 0.87
CA LEU A 55 4.99 0.62 -0.30
C LEU A 55 5.87 1.43 -1.27
N PRO A 56 6.97 0.81 -1.74
CA PRO A 56 7.88 1.44 -2.68
C PRO A 56 7.19 1.79 -4.00
N ASN A 57 7.66 2.87 -4.64
CA ASN A 57 7.20 3.22 -5.98
C ASN A 57 7.79 2.30 -7.06
N ILE A 58 7.30 2.45 -8.30
CA ILE A 58 7.74 1.65 -9.46
C ILE A 58 9.25 1.70 -9.72
N HIS A 59 9.94 2.79 -9.37
CA HIS A 59 11.39 2.90 -9.58
C HIS A 59 12.16 2.00 -8.62
N VAL A 60 11.73 1.95 -7.36
CA VAL A 60 12.32 1.07 -6.35
C VAL A 60 12.03 -0.40 -6.67
N ILE A 61 10.79 -0.73 -7.07
CA ILE A 61 10.44 -2.10 -7.50
C ILE A 61 11.26 -2.55 -8.71
N ARG A 62 11.43 -1.68 -9.72
CA ARG A 62 12.24 -2.00 -10.90
C ARG A 62 13.70 -2.28 -10.54
N LYS A 63 14.31 -1.44 -9.69
CA LYS A 63 15.68 -1.64 -9.21
C LYS A 63 15.80 -2.95 -8.40
N SER A 64 14.83 -3.22 -7.53
CA SER A 64 14.75 -4.45 -6.73
C SER A 64 14.70 -5.69 -7.63
N ALA A 65 13.87 -5.68 -8.68
CA ALA A 65 13.78 -6.77 -9.66
C ALA A 65 15.09 -6.97 -10.44
N GLN A 66 15.77 -5.88 -10.81
CA GLN A 66 17.09 -5.97 -11.47
C GLN A 66 18.12 -6.63 -10.55
N MET A 67 18.18 -6.23 -9.27
CA MET A 67 19.08 -6.82 -8.29
C MET A 67 18.76 -8.29 -8.02
N LEU A 68 17.46 -8.65 -7.95
CA LEU A 68 17.04 -10.04 -7.83
C LEU A 68 17.53 -10.89 -9.00
N ARG A 69 17.40 -10.40 -10.24
CA ARG A 69 17.86 -11.13 -11.43
C ARG A 69 19.37 -11.41 -11.37
N VAL A 70 20.17 -10.42 -10.95
CA VAL A 70 21.61 -10.60 -10.74
C VAL A 70 21.88 -11.65 -9.65
N ALA A 71 21.18 -11.56 -8.51
CA ALA A 71 21.32 -12.53 -7.43
C ALA A 71 20.98 -13.95 -7.91
N VAL A 72 19.88 -14.13 -8.62
CA VAL A 72 19.45 -15.44 -9.16
C VAL A 72 20.43 -15.96 -10.22
N ALA A 73 20.98 -15.10 -11.09
CA ALA A 73 21.96 -15.52 -12.10
C ALA A 73 23.27 -16.01 -11.45
N ASN A 74 23.63 -15.48 -10.29
CA ASN A 74 24.79 -15.90 -9.51
C ASN A 74 24.48 -17.08 -8.56
N ALA A 75 23.26 -17.60 -8.56
CA ALA A 75 22.87 -18.71 -7.69
C ALA A 75 23.74 -19.94 -8.00
N GLY A 76 24.42 -20.47 -6.98
CA GLY A 76 25.30 -21.63 -7.10
C GLY A 76 26.73 -21.32 -7.57
N GLN A 77 27.06 -20.05 -7.88
CA GLN A 77 28.42 -19.66 -8.32
C GLN A 77 29.31 -19.11 -7.20
N GLY A 78 28.80 -18.91 -5.98
CA GLY A 78 29.63 -18.46 -4.87
C GLY A 78 28.95 -18.37 -3.51
N GLU A 79 29.78 -18.29 -2.47
CA GLU A 79 29.40 -17.80 -1.15
C GLU A 79 29.00 -16.33 -1.31
N ASN A 80 27.75 -15.97 -0.99
CA ASN A 80 27.14 -14.60 -0.96
C ASN A 80 25.78 -14.50 -1.65
N TRP A 81 25.25 -15.58 -2.24
CA TRP A 81 23.94 -15.54 -2.90
C TRP A 81 22.82 -15.00 -1.99
N LEU A 82 22.75 -15.47 -0.74
CA LEU A 82 21.76 -15.01 0.24
C LEU A 82 21.89 -13.51 0.53
N SER A 83 23.12 -13.00 0.67
CA SER A 83 23.39 -11.57 0.86
C SER A 83 22.96 -10.75 -0.37
N GLN A 84 23.20 -11.25 -1.58
CA GLN A 84 22.73 -10.60 -2.80
C GLN A 84 21.19 -10.59 -2.88
N LEU A 85 20.54 -11.71 -2.55
CA LEU A 85 19.08 -11.83 -2.46
C LEU A 85 18.50 -10.83 -1.45
N GLU A 86 19.07 -10.75 -0.24
CA GLU A 86 18.65 -9.80 0.78
C GLU A 86 18.82 -8.35 0.29
N SER A 87 19.97 -8.04 -0.31
CA SER A 87 20.27 -6.69 -0.83
C SER A 87 19.28 -6.24 -1.91
N SER A 88 18.69 -7.18 -2.66
CA SER A 88 17.66 -6.87 -3.66
C SER A 88 16.39 -6.29 -3.04
N ARG A 89 16.13 -6.56 -1.75
CA ARG A 89 14.89 -6.25 -1.03
C ARG A 89 13.62 -6.83 -1.66
N TRP A 90 13.73 -7.75 -2.61
CA TRP A 90 12.57 -8.28 -3.32
C TRP A 90 11.57 -8.97 -2.39
N LEU A 91 12.06 -9.86 -1.53
CA LEU A 91 11.23 -10.57 -0.55
C LEU A 91 10.62 -9.61 0.48
N HIS A 92 11.37 -8.58 0.89
CA HIS A 92 10.84 -7.53 1.75
C HIS A 92 9.68 -6.77 1.09
N ASN A 93 9.84 -6.38 -0.19
CA ASN A 93 8.79 -5.68 -0.94
C ASN A 93 7.53 -6.55 -1.12
N LEU A 94 7.69 -7.85 -1.38
CA LEU A 94 6.57 -8.79 -1.45
C LEU A 94 5.87 -8.94 -0.08
N SER A 95 6.64 -9.12 0.99
CA SER A 95 6.11 -9.22 2.35
C SER A 95 5.32 -7.97 2.74
N SER A 96 5.83 -6.77 2.45
CA SER A 96 5.12 -5.51 2.70
C SER A 96 3.82 -5.40 1.91
N LEU A 97 3.80 -5.85 0.65
CA LEU A 97 2.57 -5.86 -0.16
C LEU A 97 1.52 -6.83 0.40
N ILE A 98 1.92 -8.06 0.76
CA ILE A 98 1.03 -9.08 1.34
C ILE A 98 0.51 -8.61 2.70
N SER A 99 1.36 -7.99 3.51
CA SER A 99 0.97 -7.42 4.81
C SER A 99 -0.06 -6.31 4.64
N ALA A 100 0.08 -5.48 3.59
CA ALA A 100 -0.90 -4.44 3.30
C ALA A 100 -2.26 -5.01 2.88
N ALA A 101 -2.27 -6.04 2.03
CA ALA A 101 -3.51 -6.74 1.67
C ALA A 101 -4.15 -7.43 2.88
N SER A 102 -3.36 -8.13 3.70
CA SER A 102 -3.84 -8.79 4.92
C SER A 102 -4.44 -7.81 5.92
N PHE A 103 -3.86 -6.61 6.04
CA PHE A 103 -4.41 -5.53 6.86
C PHE A 103 -5.77 -5.04 6.35
N VAL A 104 -5.94 -4.93 5.03
CA VAL A 104 -7.25 -4.63 4.42
C VAL A 104 -8.27 -5.72 4.75
N VAL A 105 -7.91 -6.98 4.57
CA VAL A 105 -8.78 -8.14 4.88
C VAL A 105 -9.23 -8.11 6.32
N ALA A 106 -8.29 -7.94 7.28
CA ALA A 106 -8.62 -7.84 8.70
C ALA A 106 -9.55 -6.64 8.99
N THR A 107 -9.30 -5.50 8.35
CA THR A 107 -10.13 -4.29 8.50
C THR A 107 -11.56 -4.51 8.02
N VAL A 108 -11.72 -5.15 6.86
CA VAL A 108 -13.04 -5.42 6.28
C VAL A 108 -13.75 -6.55 7.02
N ASN A 109 -13.13 -7.72 7.15
CA ASN A 109 -13.76 -8.94 7.65
C ASN A 109 -13.95 -8.95 9.17
N ASN A 110 -12.93 -8.52 9.93
CA ASN A 110 -12.96 -8.64 11.39
C ASN A 110 -13.55 -7.40 12.07
N HIS A 111 -13.36 -6.23 11.46
CA HIS A 111 -13.82 -4.95 12.03
C HIS A 111 -15.05 -4.38 11.33
N ALA A 112 -15.54 -5.02 10.25
CA ALA A 112 -16.65 -4.51 9.45
C ALA A 112 -16.44 -3.02 9.10
N ARG A 113 -15.20 -2.63 8.77
CA ARG A 113 -14.83 -1.25 8.52
C ARG A 113 -14.54 -1.07 7.04
N PRO A 114 -15.19 -0.11 6.34
CA PRO A 114 -14.88 0.12 4.95
C PRO A 114 -13.47 0.70 4.79
N VAL A 115 -12.85 0.38 3.67
CA VAL A 115 -11.51 0.85 3.32
C VAL A 115 -11.53 1.49 1.94
N LEU A 116 -11.02 2.71 1.85
CA LEU A 116 -10.69 3.36 0.60
C LEU A 116 -9.17 3.27 0.39
N ILE A 117 -8.74 2.70 -0.74
CA ILE A 117 -7.33 2.43 -1.01
C ILE A 117 -6.87 3.31 -2.17
N HIS A 118 -5.78 4.06 -1.99
CA HIS A 118 -5.17 4.83 -3.07
C HIS A 118 -3.65 4.83 -3.01
N CYS A 119 -3.01 5.42 -4.02
CA CYS A 119 -1.57 5.66 -4.03
C CYS A 119 -1.27 7.06 -4.60
N SER A 120 -0.31 7.18 -5.53
CA SER A 120 -0.08 8.43 -6.28
C SER A 120 -1.16 8.61 -7.35
N ASP A 121 -1.17 7.72 -8.35
CA ASP A 121 -2.07 7.80 -9.51
C ASP A 121 -3.20 6.76 -9.47
N GLY A 122 -3.19 5.86 -8.49
CA GLY A 122 -4.23 4.84 -8.31
C GLY A 122 -4.10 3.58 -9.19
N TRP A 123 -3.14 3.52 -10.11
CA TRP A 123 -3.03 2.41 -11.09
C TRP A 123 -1.90 1.40 -10.88
N ASP A 124 -1.09 1.53 -9.82
CA ASP A 124 0.06 0.62 -9.57
C ASP A 124 -0.06 -0.13 -8.24
N ARG A 125 0.14 0.56 -7.11
CA ARG A 125 0.06 -0.09 -5.78
C ARG A 125 -1.37 -0.40 -5.37
N THR A 126 -2.32 0.47 -5.73
CA THR A 126 -3.75 0.27 -5.44
C THR A 126 -4.27 -1.06 -5.98
N PRO A 127 -4.19 -1.37 -7.30
CA PRO A 127 -4.70 -2.64 -7.81
C PRO A 127 -3.98 -3.85 -7.20
N LYS A 128 -2.69 -3.74 -6.90
CA LYS A 128 -1.95 -4.82 -6.22
C LYS A 128 -2.53 -5.14 -4.84
N ILE A 129 -2.85 -4.11 -4.04
CA ILE A 129 -3.44 -4.31 -2.72
C ILE A 129 -4.88 -4.82 -2.86
N THR A 130 -5.71 -4.19 -3.71
CA THR A 130 -7.12 -4.53 -3.84
C THR A 130 -7.30 -5.96 -4.36
N THR A 131 -6.61 -6.34 -5.44
CA THR A 131 -6.72 -7.70 -5.99
C THR A 131 -6.23 -8.75 -5.00
N LEU A 132 -5.15 -8.51 -4.26
CA LEU A 132 -4.69 -9.46 -3.24
C LEU A 132 -5.67 -9.57 -2.07
N ALA A 133 -6.24 -8.45 -1.62
CA ALA A 133 -7.23 -8.47 -0.55
C ALA A 133 -8.51 -9.20 -1.00
N GLU A 134 -8.98 -8.97 -2.22
CA GLU A 134 -10.13 -9.67 -2.82
C GLU A 134 -9.90 -11.18 -2.97
N ILE A 135 -8.67 -11.62 -3.25
CA ILE A 135 -8.33 -13.06 -3.29
C ILE A 135 -8.34 -13.68 -1.89
N MET A 136 -8.04 -12.89 -0.85
CA MET A 136 -7.93 -13.35 0.53
C MET A 136 -9.26 -13.33 1.31
N LEU A 137 -10.26 -12.59 0.81
CA LEU A 137 -11.63 -12.52 1.34
C LEU A 137 -12.46 -13.71 0.86
#